data_AF-A0A7S2GPZ8-F1
#
_entry.id   AF-A0A7S2GPZ8-F1
#
_cell.length_a   1.000
_cell.length_b   1.000
_cell.length_c   1.000
_cell.angle_alpha   90.00
_cell.angle_beta   90.00
_cell.angle_gamma   90.00
#
_symmetry.space_group_name_H-M   'P 1'
#
loop_
_entity.id
_entity.type
_entity.pdbx_description
1 polymer ?
#
loop_
_entity_poly.entity_id
_entity_poly.type
_entity_poly.pdbx_seq_one_letter_code
_entity_poly.pdbx_strand_id
1 'polypeptide(L)'
;EQCAWCLSNIAGDCAELRDFVIEAGALQPLLQNVVQPASIAVLRTAVWALSNFCRGKPQPLLETTLPALPVLARTLNQSDKDVLMHSCWALSYLSDGDDNHIDAVVNNNVCPRLAQLLSHSSAQVITPALRTIRSIVSGSDIHIQAVLDSGALTNILSLLSHSKMSIRKEACCTVSNVAAGSSDQISVLVGFPQLLAGVVTQLKYGEYEVQREAAWAVSNIITGLGGKEAI
;
A
#
# COMPACT_ATOMS: atom_id res chain seq x y z
N GLU A 1 -20.26 7.90 -16.83
CA GLU A 1 -19.26 6.93 -17.34
C GLU A 1 -18.28 7.57 -18.33
N GLN A 2 -18.71 7.96 -19.53
CA GLN A 2 -17.82 8.50 -20.57
C GLN A 2 -17.06 9.76 -20.16
N CYS A 3 -17.68 10.68 -19.40
CA CYS A 3 -16.98 11.86 -18.88
C CYS A 3 -15.86 11.50 -17.90
N ALA A 4 -16.11 10.57 -16.98
CA ALA A 4 -15.08 10.10 -16.03
C ALA A 4 -13.94 9.39 -16.78
N TRP A 5 -14.26 8.64 -17.83
CA TRP A 5 -13.26 8.01 -18.68
C TRP A 5 -12.37 9.03 -19.42
N CYS A 6 -12.99 10.04 -20.03
CA CYS A 6 -12.26 11.11 -20.74
C CYS A 6 -11.36 11.91 -19.79
N LEU A 7 -11.90 12.39 -18.66
CA LEU A 7 -11.13 13.14 -17.66
C LEU A 7 -9.99 12.32 -17.06
N SER A 8 -10.21 11.02 -16.85
CA SER A 8 -9.19 10.09 -16.38
C SER A 8 -8.02 9.95 -17.34
N ASN A 9 -8.27 9.91 -18.65
CA ASN A 9 -7.21 9.86 -19.65
C ASN A 9 -6.38 11.15 -19.66
N ILE A 10 -7.04 12.32 -19.56
CA ILE A 10 -6.34 13.61 -19.47
C ILE A 10 -5.49 13.65 -18.20
N ALA A 11 -6.07 13.31 -17.04
CA ALA A 11 -5.33 13.28 -15.77
C ALA A 11 -4.24 12.20 -15.72
N GLY A 12 -4.34 11.16 -16.55
CA GLY A 12 -3.36 10.07 -16.63
C GLY A 12 -2.13 10.39 -17.47
N ASP A 13 -2.14 11.47 -18.24
CA ASP A 13 -1.07 11.83 -19.18
C ASP A 13 0.15 12.42 -18.47
N CYS A 14 -0.04 13.46 -17.67
CA CYS A 14 1.02 14.07 -16.86
C CYS A 14 0.48 14.75 -15.58
N ALA A 15 1.39 15.14 -14.68
CA ALA A 15 1.03 15.76 -13.40
C ALA A 15 0.32 17.11 -13.58
N GLU A 16 0.74 17.91 -14.56
CA GLU A 16 0.15 19.22 -14.86
C GLU A 16 -1.31 19.09 -15.30
N LEU A 17 -1.61 18.12 -16.17
CA LEU A 17 -2.97 17.88 -16.64
C LEU A 17 -3.86 17.26 -15.56
N ARG A 18 -3.29 16.38 -14.71
CA ARG A 18 -3.97 15.89 -13.50
C ARG A 18 -4.40 17.03 -12.60
N ASP A 19 -3.48 17.92 -12.26
CA ASP A 19 -3.75 19.03 -11.34
C ASP A 19 -4.76 19.99 -11.94
N PHE A 20 -4.63 20.32 -13.22
CA PHE A 20 -5.63 21.12 -13.96
C PHE A 20 -7.05 20.53 -13.87
N VAL A 21 -7.20 19.21 -14.06
CA VAL A 21 -8.50 18.54 -13.98
C VAL A 21 -9.06 18.58 -12.55
N ILE A 22 -8.22 18.40 -11.54
CA ILE A 22 -8.63 18.47 -10.13
C ILE A 22 -9.06 19.90 -9.76
N GLU A 23 -8.27 20.91 -10.14
CA GLU A 23 -8.54 22.33 -9.91
C GLU A 23 -9.81 22.81 -10.64
N ALA A 24 -10.12 22.22 -11.80
CA ALA A 24 -11.37 22.45 -12.50
C ALA A 24 -12.62 21.86 -11.78
N GLY A 25 -12.45 21.26 -10.60
CA GLY A 25 -13.55 20.77 -9.76
C GLY A 25 -14.03 19.36 -10.11
N ALA A 26 -13.26 18.58 -10.88
CA ALA A 26 -13.68 17.25 -11.32
C ALA A 26 -13.77 16.21 -10.19
N LEU A 27 -13.08 16.44 -9.06
CA LEU A 27 -13.01 15.46 -7.97
C LEU A 27 -14.38 15.22 -7.32
N GLN A 28 -15.14 16.26 -6.97
CA GLN A 28 -16.40 16.10 -6.22
C GLN A 28 -17.47 15.30 -6.99
N PRO A 29 -17.76 15.59 -8.29
CA PRO A 29 -18.65 14.75 -9.08
C PRO A 29 -18.14 13.32 -9.25
N LEU A 30 -16.81 13.13 -9.31
CA LEU A 30 -16.21 11.80 -9.39
C LEU A 30 -16.46 10.99 -8.11
N LEU A 31 -16.25 11.60 -6.93
CA LEU A 31 -16.52 10.96 -5.64
C LEU A 31 -17.99 10.58 -5.50
N GLN A 32 -18.93 11.41 -5.96
CA GLN A 32 -20.36 11.06 -5.98
C GLN A 32 -20.64 9.79 -6.79
N ASN A 33 -19.99 9.63 -7.95
CA ASN A 33 -20.12 8.42 -8.77
C ASN A 33 -19.48 7.18 -8.12
N VAL A 34 -18.50 7.34 -7.23
CA VAL A 34 -17.98 6.23 -6.42
C VAL A 34 -18.92 5.92 -5.25
N VAL A 35 -19.57 6.94 -4.69
CA VAL A 35 -20.44 6.82 -3.51
C VAL A 35 -21.81 6.24 -3.84
N GLN A 36 -22.40 6.64 -4.95
CA GLN A 36 -23.68 6.16 -5.45
C GLN A 36 -23.55 5.83 -6.93
N PRO A 37 -22.83 4.75 -7.27
CA PRO A 37 -22.65 4.35 -8.66
C PRO A 37 -23.99 3.86 -9.25
N ALA A 38 -24.32 4.32 -10.46
CA ALA A 38 -25.50 3.84 -11.18
C ALA A 38 -25.38 2.36 -11.62
N SER A 39 -24.15 1.85 -11.74
CA SER A 39 -23.85 0.46 -12.07
C SER A 39 -22.43 0.08 -11.64
N ILE A 40 -22.11 -1.21 -11.63
CA ILE A 40 -20.74 -1.67 -11.38
C ILE A 40 -19.73 -1.15 -12.42
N ALA A 41 -20.16 -0.98 -13.68
CA ALA A 41 -19.31 -0.40 -14.72
C ALA A 41 -18.94 1.05 -14.39
N VAL A 42 -19.92 1.86 -13.97
CA VAL A 42 -19.68 3.23 -13.51
C VAL A 42 -18.74 3.26 -12.31
N LEU A 43 -18.93 2.35 -11.33
CA LEU A 43 -18.05 2.27 -10.17
C LEU A 43 -16.59 1.96 -10.57
N ARG A 44 -16.39 0.96 -11.43
CA ARG A 44 -15.05 0.59 -11.93
C ARG A 44 -14.37 1.78 -12.62
N THR A 45 -15.06 2.45 -13.53
CA THR A 45 -14.54 3.63 -14.22
C THR A 45 -14.24 4.78 -13.24
N ALA A 46 -15.11 5.01 -12.27
CA ALA A 46 -14.95 6.10 -11.32
C ALA A 46 -13.76 5.88 -10.38
N VAL A 47 -13.59 4.66 -9.85
CA VAL A 47 -12.44 4.32 -8.99
C VAL A 47 -11.14 4.28 -9.78
N TRP A 48 -11.17 3.81 -11.03
CA TRP A 48 -10.02 3.91 -11.93
C TRP A 48 -9.60 5.37 -12.15
N ALA A 49 -10.54 6.25 -12.49
CA ALA A 49 -10.29 7.68 -12.64
C ALA A 49 -9.74 8.31 -11.35
N LEU A 50 -10.29 7.93 -10.20
CA LEU A 50 -9.83 8.41 -8.90
C LEU A 50 -8.38 7.98 -8.63
N SER A 51 -7.99 6.77 -9.04
CA SER A 51 -6.61 6.32 -8.94
C SER A 51 -5.64 7.14 -9.80
N ASN A 52 -6.06 7.61 -10.97
CA ASN A 52 -5.26 8.52 -11.80
C ASN A 52 -5.14 9.91 -11.17
N PHE A 53 -6.19 10.41 -10.51
CA PHE A 53 -6.12 11.69 -9.79
C PHE A 53 -5.13 11.66 -8.62
N CYS A 54 -4.85 10.47 -8.07
CA CYS A 54 -3.86 10.28 -7.00
C CYS A 54 -2.44 10.01 -7.52
N ARG A 55 -2.27 9.76 -8.82
CA ARG A 55 -1.03 9.23 -9.40
C ARG A 55 -0.07 10.35 -9.82
N GLY A 56 1.22 10.05 -9.82
CA GLY A 56 2.25 10.87 -10.48
C GLY A 56 3.18 11.58 -9.50
N LYS A 57 4.32 12.07 -10.02
CA LYS A 57 5.29 12.89 -9.29
C LYS A 57 5.52 14.19 -10.10
N PRO A 58 5.46 15.38 -9.46
CA PRO A 58 5.11 15.63 -8.06
C PRO A 58 3.70 15.12 -7.73
N GLN A 59 3.50 14.74 -6.46
CA GLN A 59 2.20 14.27 -5.98
C GLN A 59 1.16 15.41 -6.07
N PRO A 60 -0.12 15.08 -6.29
CA PRO A 60 -1.18 16.08 -6.14
C PRO A 60 -1.16 16.62 -4.70
N LEU A 61 -1.57 17.87 -4.52
CA LEU A 61 -1.65 18.47 -3.19
C LEU A 61 -2.49 17.59 -2.25
N LEU A 62 -1.99 17.32 -1.05
CA LEU A 62 -2.69 16.47 -0.09
C LEU A 62 -4.10 17.03 0.19
N GLU A 63 -4.22 18.35 0.40
CA GLU A 63 -5.49 19.03 0.65
C GLU A 63 -6.55 18.78 -0.42
N THR A 64 -6.15 18.69 -1.70
CA THR A 64 -7.09 18.44 -2.79
C THR A 64 -7.52 16.98 -2.85
N THR A 65 -6.70 16.04 -2.36
CA THR A 65 -6.98 14.60 -2.38
C THR A 65 -7.58 14.05 -1.09
N LEU A 66 -7.51 14.78 0.03
CA LEU A 66 -8.11 14.39 1.31
C LEU A 66 -9.57 13.89 1.21
N PRO A 67 -10.47 14.53 0.43
CA PRO A 67 -11.87 14.06 0.31
C PRO A 67 -12.00 12.66 -0.30
N ALA A 68 -10.99 12.18 -1.03
CA ALA A 68 -11.00 10.85 -1.64
C ALA A 68 -10.75 9.72 -0.63
N LEU A 69 -10.02 9.99 0.47
CA LEU A 69 -9.57 8.94 1.39
C LEU A 69 -10.71 8.17 2.08
N PRO A 70 -11.75 8.82 2.66
CA PRO A 70 -12.87 8.07 3.25
C PRO A 70 -13.65 7.25 2.21
N VAL A 71 -13.71 7.74 0.98
CA VAL A 71 -14.38 7.06 -0.14
C VAL A 71 -13.59 5.82 -0.55
N LEU A 72 -12.26 5.95 -0.70
CA LEU A 72 -11.34 4.85 -1.00
C LEU A 72 -11.32 3.79 0.11
N ALA A 73 -11.34 4.20 1.38
CA ALA A 73 -11.42 3.28 2.50
C ALA A 73 -12.68 2.41 2.43
N ARG A 74 -13.82 3.00 2.05
CA ARG A 74 -15.06 2.24 1.87
C ARG A 74 -15.01 1.31 0.65
N THR A 75 -14.37 1.71 -0.45
CA THR A 75 -14.29 0.85 -1.65
C THR A 75 -13.44 -0.40 -1.43
N LEU A 76 -12.54 -0.42 -0.45
CA LEU A 76 -11.82 -1.64 -0.04
C LEU A 76 -12.74 -2.76 0.46
N ASN A 77 -13.98 -2.45 0.88
CA ASN A 77 -14.96 -3.44 1.32
C ASN A 77 -15.82 -4.01 0.16
N GLN A 78 -15.58 -3.57 -1.07
CA GLN A 78 -16.25 -4.15 -2.24
C GLN A 78 -15.69 -5.54 -2.57
N SER A 79 -16.47 -6.34 -3.30
CA SER A 79 -16.05 -7.67 -3.79
C SER A 79 -15.45 -7.63 -5.20
N ASP A 80 -15.71 -6.55 -5.95
CA ASP A 80 -15.27 -6.44 -7.33
C ASP A 80 -13.75 -6.25 -7.43
N LYS A 81 -13.10 -7.15 -8.17
CA LYS A 81 -11.65 -7.21 -8.32
C LYS A 81 -11.07 -5.89 -8.85
N ASP A 82 -11.69 -5.27 -9.85
CA ASP A 82 -11.16 -4.07 -10.49
C ASP A 82 -11.30 -2.86 -9.57
N VAL A 83 -12.43 -2.78 -8.84
CA VAL A 83 -12.61 -1.78 -7.77
C VAL A 83 -11.55 -1.92 -6.68
N LEU A 84 -11.30 -3.13 -6.19
CA LEU A 84 -10.27 -3.39 -5.17
C LEU A 84 -8.87 -3.01 -5.66
N MET A 85 -8.52 -3.44 -6.88
CA MET A 85 -7.23 -3.14 -7.51
C MET A 85 -7.00 -1.63 -7.60
N HIS A 86 -7.94 -0.88 -8.18
CA HIS A 86 -7.78 0.56 -8.36
C HIS A 86 -7.83 1.34 -7.04
N SER A 87 -8.63 0.88 -6.06
CA SER A 87 -8.64 1.46 -4.72
C SER A 87 -7.29 1.31 -4.03
N CYS A 88 -6.69 0.12 -4.12
CA CYS A 88 -5.37 -0.13 -3.56
C CYS A 88 -4.29 0.70 -4.26
N TRP A 89 -4.34 0.84 -5.59
CA TRP A 89 -3.41 1.71 -6.32
C TRP A 89 -3.50 3.16 -5.87
N ALA A 90 -4.72 3.70 -5.77
CA ALA A 90 -4.94 5.07 -5.29
C ALA A 90 -4.31 5.28 -3.90
N LEU A 91 -4.60 4.39 -2.95
CA LEU A 91 -4.01 4.45 -1.61
C LEU A 91 -2.49 4.30 -1.62
N SER A 92 -1.94 3.47 -2.52
CA SER A 92 -0.49 3.31 -2.65
C SER A 92 0.19 4.59 -3.15
N TYR A 93 -0.48 5.39 -3.97
CA TYR A 93 0.06 6.67 -4.42
C TYR A 93 -0.07 7.75 -3.35
N LEU A 94 -1.19 7.75 -2.62
CA LEU A 94 -1.44 8.70 -1.52
C LEU A 94 -0.55 8.44 -0.30
N SER A 95 -0.06 7.22 -0.10
CA SER A 95 0.86 6.87 0.99
C SER A 95 2.34 6.91 0.59
N ASP A 96 2.68 7.15 -0.68
CA ASP A 96 4.06 7.22 -1.20
C ASP A 96 4.69 8.61 -0.96
N GLY A 97 4.48 9.17 0.23
CA GLY A 97 4.84 10.55 0.60
C GLY A 97 5.58 10.64 1.93
N ASP A 98 5.55 11.82 2.54
CA ASP A 98 6.05 12.05 3.90
C ASP A 98 5.09 11.48 4.96
N ASP A 99 5.45 11.62 6.24
CA ASP A 99 4.62 11.14 7.35
C ASP A 99 3.20 11.74 7.32
N ASN A 100 3.02 12.99 6.88
CA ASN A 100 1.67 13.60 6.77
C ASN A 100 0.76 12.84 5.79
N HIS A 101 1.32 12.39 4.67
CA HIS A 101 0.59 11.59 3.69
C HIS A 101 0.22 10.21 4.24
N ILE A 102 1.17 9.58 4.95
CA ILE A 102 0.95 8.27 5.59
C ILE A 102 -0.11 8.40 6.68
N ASP A 103 -0.03 9.41 7.54
CA ASP A 103 -1.01 9.74 8.57
C ASP A 103 -2.41 9.88 7.98
N ALA A 104 -2.55 10.65 6.88
CA ALA A 104 -3.84 10.83 6.22
C ALA A 104 -4.46 9.48 5.79
N VAL A 105 -3.64 8.56 5.25
CA VAL A 105 -4.10 7.22 4.85
C VAL A 105 -4.43 6.35 6.07
N VAL A 106 -3.55 6.28 7.07
CA VAL A 106 -3.71 5.43 8.26
C VAL A 106 -4.93 5.86 9.10
N ASN A 107 -5.16 7.17 9.25
CA ASN A 107 -6.30 7.73 9.99
C ASN A 107 -7.68 7.35 9.40
N ASN A 108 -7.72 6.82 8.18
CA ASN A 108 -8.93 6.27 7.56
C ASN A 108 -9.15 4.76 7.85
N ASN A 109 -8.40 4.17 8.80
CA ASN A 109 -8.54 2.78 9.25
C ASN A 109 -8.43 1.73 8.12
N VAL A 110 -7.58 1.98 7.13
CA VAL A 110 -7.43 1.10 5.96
C VAL A 110 -6.55 -0.13 6.23
N CYS A 111 -5.66 -0.10 7.23
CA CYS A 111 -4.64 -1.13 7.46
C CYS A 111 -5.23 -2.55 7.65
N PRO A 112 -6.26 -2.78 8.49
CA PRO A 112 -6.83 -4.12 8.67
C PRO A 112 -7.38 -4.70 7.37
N ARG A 113 -8.02 -3.86 6.54
CA ARG A 113 -8.57 -4.32 5.28
C ARG A 113 -7.49 -4.58 4.23
N LEU A 114 -6.46 -3.73 4.16
CA LEU A 114 -5.30 -3.96 3.31
C LEU A 114 -4.58 -5.26 3.68
N ALA A 115 -4.42 -5.56 4.98
CA ALA A 115 -3.84 -6.80 5.47
C ALA A 115 -4.62 -8.03 4.98
N GLN A 116 -5.96 -8.00 5.05
CA GLN A 116 -6.80 -9.07 4.52
C GLN A 116 -6.65 -9.24 3.00
N LEU A 117 -6.52 -8.14 2.24
CA LEU A 117 -6.37 -8.17 0.79
C LEU A 117 -5.04 -8.78 0.33
N LEU A 118 -4.05 -8.90 1.21
CA LEU A 118 -2.80 -9.63 0.92
C LEU A 118 -3.03 -11.14 0.66
N SER A 119 -4.16 -11.70 1.12
CA SER A 119 -4.54 -13.10 0.85
C SER A 119 -5.54 -13.23 -0.31
N HIS A 120 -5.75 -12.18 -1.10
CA HIS A 120 -6.64 -12.22 -2.26
C HIS A 120 -6.10 -13.16 -3.35
N SER A 121 -6.95 -13.88 -4.07
CA SER A 121 -6.52 -14.85 -5.10
C SER A 121 -5.85 -14.21 -6.31
N SER A 122 -6.18 -12.95 -6.60
CA SER A 122 -5.59 -12.19 -7.71
C SER A 122 -4.38 -11.39 -7.29
N ALA A 123 -3.24 -11.68 -7.91
CA ALA A 123 -2.03 -10.87 -7.82
C ALA A 123 -2.23 -9.40 -8.23
N GLN A 124 -3.23 -9.09 -9.06
CA GLN A 124 -3.55 -7.71 -9.44
C GLN A 124 -4.09 -6.88 -8.26
N VAL A 125 -4.66 -7.53 -7.24
CA VAL A 125 -5.09 -6.90 -5.99
C VAL A 125 -3.97 -6.94 -4.94
N ILE A 126 -3.27 -8.08 -4.83
CA ILE A 126 -2.16 -8.24 -3.86
C ILE A 126 -1.08 -7.19 -4.07
N THR A 127 -0.63 -6.99 -5.32
CA THR A 127 0.50 -6.09 -5.61
C THR A 127 0.28 -4.66 -5.10
N PRO A 128 -0.82 -3.96 -5.44
CA PRO A 128 -1.05 -2.62 -4.90
C PRO A 128 -1.36 -2.62 -3.40
N ALA A 129 -2.04 -3.64 -2.86
CA ALA A 129 -2.29 -3.71 -1.41
C ALA A 129 -0.98 -3.84 -0.60
N LEU A 130 -0.07 -4.70 -1.06
CA LEU A 130 1.26 -4.88 -0.47
C LEU A 130 2.10 -3.63 -0.63
N ARG A 131 2.03 -2.96 -1.80
CA ARG A 131 2.72 -1.68 -2.01
C ARG A 131 2.25 -0.61 -1.02
N THR A 132 0.95 -0.50 -0.78
CA THR A 132 0.39 0.43 0.21
C THR A 132 0.91 0.11 1.62
N ILE A 133 0.87 -1.16 2.02
CA ILE A 133 1.41 -1.57 3.33
C ILE A 133 2.90 -1.25 3.45
N ARG A 134 3.70 -1.55 2.41
CA ARG A 134 5.13 -1.22 2.36
C ARG A 134 5.38 0.27 2.54
N SER A 135 4.54 1.11 1.91
CA SER A 135 4.62 2.57 2.01
C SER A 135 4.29 3.09 3.41
N ILE A 136 3.31 2.48 4.07
CA ILE A 136 2.96 2.84 5.45
C ILE A 136 4.12 2.48 6.40
N VAL A 137 4.70 1.28 6.28
CA VAL A 137 5.81 0.85 7.15
C VAL A 137 7.14 1.54 6.85
N SER A 138 7.24 2.38 5.81
CA SER A 138 8.42 3.25 5.62
C SER A 138 8.35 4.57 6.39
N GLY A 139 7.22 4.88 7.04
CA GLY A 139 7.08 6.04 7.91
C GLY A 139 7.61 5.80 9.34
N SER A 140 7.22 6.67 10.26
CA SER A 140 7.55 6.57 11.69
C SER A 140 7.14 5.25 12.39
N ASP A 141 7.66 5.02 13.60
CA ASP A 141 7.30 3.88 14.44
C ASP A 141 5.78 3.74 14.65
N ILE A 142 5.03 4.84 14.72
CA ILE A 142 3.57 4.80 14.87
C ILE A 142 2.90 4.15 13.64
N HIS A 143 3.40 4.46 12.44
CA HIS A 143 2.91 3.87 11.20
C HIS A 143 3.23 2.38 11.10
N ILE A 144 4.44 1.98 11.50
CA ILE A 144 4.83 0.57 11.59
C ILE A 144 3.91 -0.16 12.56
N GLN A 145 3.64 0.42 13.73
CA GLN A 145 2.76 -0.18 14.74
C GLN A 145 1.34 -0.38 14.21
N ALA A 146 0.78 0.59 13.48
CA ALA A 146 -0.55 0.46 12.87
C ALA A 146 -0.65 -0.74 11.90
N VAL A 147 0.43 -1.07 11.19
CA VAL A 147 0.48 -2.25 10.32
C VAL A 147 0.64 -3.54 11.13
N LEU A 148 1.44 -3.54 12.19
CA LEU A 148 1.58 -4.68 13.09
C LEU A 148 0.24 -5.04 13.76
N ASP A 149 -0.46 -4.04 14.29
CA ASP A 149 -1.76 -4.19 14.96
C ASP A 149 -2.85 -4.67 13.98
N SER A 150 -2.67 -4.42 12.69
CA SER A 150 -3.58 -4.92 11.64
C SER A 150 -3.47 -6.42 11.36
N GLY A 151 -2.46 -7.10 11.91
CA GLY A 151 -2.20 -8.52 11.69
C GLY A 151 -1.53 -8.84 10.35
N ALA A 152 -1.00 -7.84 9.64
CA ALA A 152 -0.46 -7.99 8.29
C ALA A 152 0.66 -9.04 8.17
N LEU A 153 1.46 -9.24 9.22
CA LEU A 153 2.60 -10.18 9.21
C LEU A 153 2.19 -11.62 8.87
N THR A 154 1.02 -12.07 9.34
CA THR A 154 0.51 -13.41 9.06
C THR A 154 0.23 -13.60 7.57
N ASN A 155 -0.31 -12.59 6.90
CA ASN A 155 -0.58 -12.65 5.47
C ASN A 155 0.71 -12.49 4.65
N ILE A 156 1.64 -11.61 5.07
CA ILE A 156 2.95 -11.43 4.43
C ILE A 156 3.76 -12.73 4.40
N LEU A 157 3.68 -13.58 5.43
CA LEU A 157 4.34 -14.89 5.46
C LEU A 157 4.04 -15.70 4.19
N SER A 158 2.77 -15.81 3.80
CA SER A 158 2.38 -16.54 2.58
C SER A 158 2.95 -15.93 1.30
N LEU A 159 3.18 -14.62 1.29
CA LEU A 159 3.69 -13.87 0.15
C LEU A 159 5.19 -14.08 -0.06
N LEU A 160 5.95 -14.45 0.98
CA LEU A 160 7.36 -14.81 0.86
C LEU A 160 7.59 -16.05 -0.02
N SER A 161 6.56 -16.89 -0.20
CA SER A 161 6.58 -18.06 -1.09
C SER A 161 5.73 -17.89 -2.36
N HIS A 162 5.28 -16.67 -2.67
CA HIS A 162 4.41 -16.43 -3.81
C HIS A 162 5.13 -16.75 -5.14
N SER A 163 4.41 -17.23 -6.16
CA SER A 163 5.00 -17.64 -7.45
C SER A 163 5.70 -16.49 -8.19
N LYS A 164 5.16 -15.28 -8.09
CA LYS A 164 5.73 -14.05 -8.68
C LYS A 164 6.87 -13.48 -7.83
N MET A 165 8.05 -13.36 -8.43
CA MET A 165 9.25 -12.75 -7.82
C MET A 165 9.00 -11.33 -7.32
N SER A 166 8.28 -10.50 -8.08
CA SER A 166 7.97 -9.11 -7.68
C SER A 166 7.18 -9.02 -6.37
N ILE A 167 6.30 -9.98 -6.09
CA ILE A 167 5.55 -10.02 -4.82
C ILE A 167 6.46 -10.46 -3.67
N ARG A 168 7.31 -11.46 -3.88
CA ARG A 168 8.29 -11.90 -2.87
C ARG A 168 9.25 -10.77 -2.50
N LYS A 169 9.74 -10.03 -3.50
CA LYS A 169 10.61 -8.85 -3.33
C LYS A 169 9.95 -7.80 -2.43
N GLU A 170 8.73 -7.38 -2.77
CA GLU A 170 7.99 -6.37 -1.99
C GLU A 170 7.65 -6.89 -0.58
N ALA A 171 7.39 -8.20 -0.42
CA ALA A 171 7.15 -8.80 0.89
C ALA A 171 8.41 -8.75 1.77
N CYS A 172 9.57 -9.13 1.23
CA CYS A 172 10.86 -8.99 1.93
C CYS A 172 11.17 -7.52 2.28
N CYS A 173 10.93 -6.60 1.35
CA CYS A 173 11.12 -5.16 1.57
C CYS A 173 10.17 -4.60 2.65
N THR A 174 8.95 -5.12 2.72
CA THR A 174 8.01 -4.77 3.79
C THR A 174 8.54 -5.24 5.15
N VAL A 175 9.05 -6.48 5.23
CA VAL A 175 9.65 -7.00 6.47
C VAL A 175 10.91 -6.22 6.86
N SER A 176 11.74 -5.80 5.90
CA SER A 176 12.94 -5.00 6.21
C SER A 176 12.61 -3.63 6.78
N ASN A 177 11.53 -3.00 6.31
CA ASN A 177 11.07 -1.72 6.83
C ASN A 177 10.51 -1.87 8.25
N VAL A 178 9.71 -2.90 8.53
CA VAL A 178 9.27 -3.20 9.90
C VAL A 178 10.46 -3.48 10.83
N ALA A 179 11.47 -4.20 10.32
CA ALA A 179 12.70 -4.49 11.06
C ALA A 179 13.59 -3.24 11.32
N ALA A 180 13.36 -2.14 10.61
CA ALA A 180 14.05 -0.87 10.83
C ALA A 180 13.38 -0.01 11.92
N GLY A 181 12.23 -0.44 12.45
CA GLY A 181 11.53 0.25 13.52
C GLY A 181 12.16 0.05 14.91
N SER A 182 11.41 0.44 15.94
CA SER A 182 11.84 0.32 17.33
C SER A 182 12.14 -1.13 17.78
N SER A 183 12.91 -1.28 18.87
CA SER A 183 13.23 -2.61 19.42
C SER A 183 11.98 -3.44 19.78
N ASP A 184 10.88 -2.80 20.18
CA ASP A 184 9.64 -3.50 20.51
C ASP A 184 9.00 -4.09 19.25
N GLN A 185 9.06 -3.37 18.12
CA GLN A 185 8.55 -3.84 16.83
C GLN A 185 9.41 -4.97 16.26
N ILE A 186 10.74 -4.88 16.44
CA ILE A 186 11.65 -5.98 16.11
C ILE A 186 11.34 -7.20 16.99
N SER A 187 11.05 -7.01 18.27
CA SER A 187 10.65 -8.10 19.17
C SER A 187 9.35 -8.79 18.71
N VAL A 188 8.39 -8.01 18.20
CA VAL A 188 7.19 -8.57 17.53
C VAL A 188 7.60 -9.45 16.36
N LEU A 189 8.46 -8.98 15.44
CA LEU A 189 8.94 -9.78 14.30
C LEU A 189 9.62 -11.08 14.74
N VAL A 190 10.44 -11.04 15.79
CA VAL A 190 11.10 -12.23 16.35
C VAL A 190 10.10 -13.24 16.90
N GLY A 191 8.95 -12.76 17.38
CA GLY A 191 7.80 -13.60 17.74
C GLY A 191 7.16 -14.37 16.59
N PHE A 192 7.52 -14.11 15.33
CA PHE A 192 7.04 -14.83 14.14
C PHE A 192 8.16 -15.68 13.50
N PRO A 193 8.56 -16.81 14.11
CA PRO A 193 9.70 -17.60 13.62
C PRO A 193 9.52 -18.14 12.20
N GLN A 194 8.28 -18.42 11.78
CA GLN A 194 8.00 -18.85 10.41
C GLN A 194 8.22 -17.73 9.38
N LEU A 195 7.91 -16.48 9.73
CA LEU A 195 8.18 -15.31 8.89
C LEU A 195 9.70 -15.16 8.70
N LEU A 196 10.46 -15.23 9.79
CA LEU A 196 11.92 -15.16 9.75
C LEU A 196 12.53 -16.31 8.94
N ALA A 197 12.04 -17.53 9.12
CA ALA A 197 12.47 -18.68 8.33
C ALA A 197 12.17 -18.48 6.82
N GLY A 198 11.03 -17.88 6.49
CA GLY A 198 10.67 -17.50 5.12
C GLY A 198 11.65 -16.48 4.54
N VAL A 199 12.01 -15.44 5.30
CA VAL A 199 13.01 -14.44 4.89
C VAL A 199 14.38 -15.08 4.68
N VAL A 200 14.83 -15.92 5.60
CA VAL A 200 16.11 -16.65 5.47
C VAL A 200 16.10 -17.59 4.26
N THR A 201 14.96 -18.21 3.96
CA THR A 201 14.79 -19.04 2.76
C THR A 201 14.95 -18.19 1.49
N GLN A 202 14.32 -17.02 1.44
CA GLN A 202 14.49 -16.09 0.32
C GLN A 202 15.93 -15.56 0.22
N LEU A 203 16.60 -15.30 1.34
CA LEU A 203 18.02 -14.90 1.37
C LEU A 203 18.93 -15.98 0.76
N LYS A 204 18.67 -17.26 1.03
CA LYS A 204 19.49 -18.38 0.54
C LYS A 204 19.20 -18.76 -0.90
N TYR A 205 17.93 -18.77 -1.29
CA TYR A 205 17.48 -19.43 -2.52
C TYR A 205 16.69 -18.52 -3.48
N GLY A 206 16.34 -17.30 -3.05
CA GLY A 206 15.65 -16.34 -3.91
C GLY A 206 16.54 -15.82 -5.04
N GLU A 207 15.93 -15.15 -6.00
CA GLU A 207 16.66 -14.39 -7.01
C GLU A 207 17.38 -13.19 -6.37
N TYR A 208 18.44 -12.70 -7.02
CA TYR A 208 19.29 -11.63 -6.49
C TYR A 208 18.50 -10.42 -5.93
N GLU A 209 17.46 -9.98 -6.65
CA GLU A 209 16.63 -8.86 -6.19
C GLU A 209 15.87 -9.16 -4.89
N VAL A 210 15.40 -10.39 -4.69
CA VAL A 210 14.70 -10.80 -3.47
C VAL A 210 15.70 -11.04 -2.34
N GLN A 211 16.83 -11.68 -2.65
CA GLN A 211 17.93 -11.90 -1.70
C GLN A 211 18.43 -10.58 -1.11
N ARG A 212 18.53 -9.53 -1.92
CA ARG A 212 18.95 -8.20 -1.47
C ARG A 212 18.00 -7.64 -0.42
N GLU A 213 16.69 -7.68 -0.66
CA GLU A 213 15.69 -7.19 0.33
C GLU A 213 15.65 -8.09 1.57
N ALA A 214 15.82 -9.40 1.40
CA ALA A 214 15.91 -10.34 2.53
C ALA A 214 17.17 -10.09 3.38
N ALA A 215 18.30 -9.72 2.76
CA ALA A 215 19.53 -9.36 3.45
C ALA A 215 19.34 -8.09 4.29
N TRP A 216 18.66 -7.08 3.75
CA TRP A 216 18.27 -5.88 4.51
C TRP A 216 17.43 -6.23 5.73
N ALA A 217 16.43 -7.10 5.57
CA ALA A 217 15.60 -7.53 6.70
C ALA A 217 16.41 -8.21 7.80
N VAL A 218 17.27 -9.17 7.44
CA VAL A 218 18.13 -9.87 8.42
C VAL A 218 19.11 -8.91 9.08
N SER A 219 19.72 -8.01 8.31
CA SER A 219 20.64 -7.00 8.83
C SER A 219 19.97 -6.11 9.86
N ASN A 220 18.80 -5.56 9.54
CA ASN A 220 18.05 -4.66 10.43
C ASN A 220 17.62 -5.36 11.73
N ILE A 221 17.20 -6.62 11.66
CA ILE A 221 16.86 -7.42 12.85
C ILE A 221 18.09 -7.59 13.75
N ILE A 222 19.24 -7.96 13.18
CA ILE A 222 20.46 -8.20 13.97
C ILE A 222 20.96 -6.90 14.60
N THR A 223 21.02 -5.80 13.86
CA THR A 223 21.51 -4.51 14.36
C THR A 223 20.58 -3.91 15.41
N GLY A 224 19.26 -4.00 15.20
CA GLY A 224 18.27 -3.45 16.12
C GLY A 224 18.15 -4.23 17.44
N LEU A 225 18.53 -5.52 17.46
CA LEU A 225 18.68 -6.31 18.69
C LEU A 225 20.05 -6.09 19.36
N GLY A 226 21.12 -6.04 18.56
CA GLY A 226 22.50 -5.91 19.04
C GLY A 226 22.81 -4.58 19.72
N GLY A 227 22.03 -3.53 19.48
CA GLY A 227 22.14 -2.25 20.20
C GLY A 227 21.87 -2.32 21.71
N LYS A 228 21.38 -3.46 22.24
CA LYS A 228 21.11 -3.65 23.68
C LYS A 228 22.16 -4.48 24.44
N GLU A 229 23.14 -5.09 23.76
CA GLU A 229 24.22 -5.85 24.43
C GLU A 229 25.54 -5.07 24.56
N ALA A 230 25.55 -3.78 24.19
CA ALA A 230 26.73 -2.93 24.22
C ALA A 230 26.54 -1.65 25.05
N ILE A 231 26.05 -1.76 26.30
CA ILE A 231 26.25 -0.75 27.37
C ILE A 231 26.37 -1.47 28.72
#